data_AF-A0A6J1W1W6-F1
#
_entry.id   AF-A0A6J1W1W6-F1
#
_cell.length_a   1.000
_cell.length_b   1.000
_cell.length_c   1.000
_cell.angle_alpha   90.00
_cell.angle_beta   90.00
_cell.angle_gamma   90.00
#
_symmetry.space_group_name_H-M   'P 1'
#
loop_
_entity.id
_entity.type
_entity.pdbx_description
1 polymer ?
#
loop_
_entity_poly.entity_id
_entity_poly.type
_entity_poly.pdbx_seq_one_letter_code
_entity_poly.pdbx_strand_id
1 'polypeptide(L)'
;MVVDAVTMLDELLQIKMIGIKKVQGGALENSQLVAGVAFKKTFSYAGFEMQPKKYESPKIALLNIELELKAEKDNAEVRVQNVADYQAIVDAEWNILYDKLDKLSKSGAKVILSKLPIGDVATQYFADRDMFCAGRVPEEDLKRTMMACGGSIQTSANALTDDVLGCCDLFEEAQIGGER
;
A
#
# COMPACT_ATOMS: atom_id res chain seq x y z
N MET A 1 18.77 13.03 -17.81
CA MET A 1 17.59 12.17 -17.54
C MET A 1 17.73 10.78 -18.15
N VAL A 2 17.71 10.60 -19.48
CA VAL A 2 17.77 9.23 -20.06
C VAL A 2 19.10 8.53 -19.77
N VAL A 3 20.22 9.24 -19.92
CA VAL A 3 21.56 8.69 -19.61
C VAL A 3 21.65 8.28 -18.15
N ASP A 4 21.24 9.16 -17.23
CA ASP A 4 21.26 8.90 -15.79
C ASP A 4 20.37 7.71 -15.41
N ALA A 5 19.16 7.64 -15.97
CA ALA A 5 18.24 6.54 -15.76
C ALA A 5 18.85 5.21 -16.19
N VAL A 6 19.45 5.13 -17.39
CA VAL A 6 20.07 3.90 -17.88
C VAL A 6 21.31 3.53 -17.06
N THR A 7 22.06 4.51 -16.54
CA THR A 7 23.24 4.26 -15.72
C THR A 7 22.88 3.74 -14.33
N MET A 8 21.69 4.10 -13.82
CA MET A 8 21.15 3.59 -12.55
C MET A 8 20.61 2.16 -12.66
N LEU A 9 20.27 1.68 -13.86
CA LEU A 9 19.90 0.28 -14.05
C LEU A 9 21.15 -0.57 -14.16
N ASP A 10 21.26 -1.55 -13.27
CA ASP A 10 22.30 -2.59 -13.32
C ASP A 10 22.12 -3.49 -14.56
N GLU A 11 23.15 -4.25 -14.95
CA GLU A 11 23.19 -5.07 -16.18
C GLU A 11 22.04 -6.09 -16.29
N LEU A 12 21.41 -6.44 -15.17
CA LEU A 12 20.31 -7.41 -15.08
C LEU A 12 18.91 -6.77 -15.04
N LEU A 13 18.82 -5.44 -14.96
CA LEU A 13 17.54 -4.75 -14.81
C LEU A 13 16.84 -4.53 -16.17
N GLN A 14 15.59 -4.99 -16.27
CA GLN A 14 14.80 -4.93 -17.49
C GLN A 14 14.32 -3.51 -17.82
N ILE A 15 14.17 -3.19 -19.12
CA ILE A 15 13.58 -1.93 -19.62
C ILE A 15 12.21 -1.61 -18.98
N LYS A 16 11.47 -2.64 -18.56
CA LYS A 16 10.18 -2.51 -17.84
C LYS A 16 10.29 -1.77 -16.51
N MET A 17 11.48 -1.63 -15.93
CA MET A 17 11.72 -0.85 -14.72
C MET A 17 11.74 0.65 -14.97
N ILE A 18 12.02 1.08 -16.20
CA ILE A 18 11.91 2.49 -16.60
C ILE A 18 10.44 2.80 -16.88
N GLY A 19 9.74 3.23 -15.83
CA GLY A 19 8.36 3.68 -15.92
C GLY A 19 8.27 5.16 -16.28
N ILE A 20 7.56 5.49 -17.37
CA ILE A 20 7.20 6.88 -17.68
C ILE A 20 5.76 7.10 -17.23
N LYS A 21 5.56 7.85 -16.15
CA LYS A 21 4.24 8.26 -15.67
C LYS A 21 3.89 9.61 -16.31
N LYS A 22 2.86 9.61 -17.15
CA LYS A 22 2.39 10.80 -17.85
C LYS A 22 1.30 11.46 -17.03
N VAL A 23 1.50 12.73 -16.70
CA VAL A 23 0.52 13.55 -15.98
C VAL A 23 0.25 14.79 -16.83
N GLN A 24 -1.03 15.16 -16.96
CA GLN A 24 -1.41 16.39 -17.65
C GLN A 24 -1.31 17.56 -16.68
N GLY A 25 -0.79 18.69 -17.15
CA GLY A 25 -0.58 19.88 -16.33
C GLY A 25 0.90 20.09 -16.01
N GLY A 26 1.43 21.25 -16.42
CA GLY A 26 2.85 21.58 -16.39
C GLY A 26 3.46 21.77 -17.78
N ALA A 27 4.70 22.24 -17.83
CA ALA A 27 5.48 22.36 -19.06
C ALA A 27 6.34 21.11 -19.29
N LEU A 28 6.75 20.87 -20.54
CA LEU A 28 7.61 19.72 -20.90
C LEU A 28 8.96 19.75 -20.15
N GLU A 29 9.46 20.96 -19.86
CA GLU A 29 10.68 21.21 -19.11
C GLU A 29 10.58 20.84 -17.62
N ASN A 30 9.37 20.69 -17.07
CA ASN A 30 9.16 20.28 -15.67
C ASN A 30 9.24 18.75 -15.47
N SER A 31 9.65 18.01 -16.51
CA SER A 31 9.89 16.58 -16.38
C SER A 31 11.02 16.34 -15.38
N GLN A 32 10.85 15.39 -14.47
CA GLN A 32 11.86 15.04 -13.48
C GLN A 32 12.14 13.54 -13.50
N LEU A 33 13.40 13.17 -13.26
CA LEU A 33 13.81 11.79 -13.04
C LEU A 33 13.83 11.53 -11.53
N VAL A 34 13.04 10.57 -11.08
CA VAL A 34 13.06 10.10 -9.69
C VAL A 34 13.90 8.82 -9.65
N ALA A 35 14.98 8.83 -8.86
CA ALA A 35 15.81 7.66 -8.61
C ALA A 35 15.13 6.74 -7.58
N GLY A 36 14.01 6.14 -7.98
CA GLY A 36 13.16 5.33 -7.12
C GLY A 36 11.91 4.86 -7.86
N VAL A 37 10.83 4.62 -7.11
CA VAL A 37 9.56 4.16 -7.68
C VAL A 37 8.49 5.23 -7.48
N ALA A 38 7.85 5.59 -8.59
CA ALA A 38 6.69 6.47 -8.58
C ALA A 38 5.47 5.69 -9.06
N PHE A 39 4.39 5.76 -8.29
CA PHE A 39 3.09 5.22 -8.68
C PHE A 39 2.08 6.35 -8.68
N LYS A 40 1.21 6.36 -9.69
CA LYS A 40 0.08 7.27 -9.71
C LYS A 40 -0.92 6.76 -8.68
N LYS A 41 -1.38 7.64 -7.80
CA LYS A 41 -2.34 7.23 -6.78
C LYS A 41 -3.68 6.90 -7.41
N THR A 42 -4.14 5.68 -7.20
CA THR A 42 -5.39 5.18 -7.80
C THR A 42 -6.60 5.41 -6.91
N PHE A 43 -6.43 5.58 -5.59
CA PHE A 43 -7.56 5.80 -4.68
C PHE A 43 -7.15 6.47 -3.36
N SER A 44 -7.92 7.48 -2.91
CA SER A 44 -7.78 8.11 -1.59
C SER A 44 -9.13 8.01 -0.87
N TYR A 45 -9.17 7.36 0.28
CA TYR A 45 -10.37 7.28 1.14
C TYR A 45 -10.39 8.41 2.19
N ALA A 46 -11.48 8.51 2.97
CA ALA A 46 -11.64 9.52 4.02
C ALA A 46 -10.56 9.38 5.12
N GLY A 47 -10.02 10.49 5.62
CA GLY A 47 -8.92 10.51 6.61
C GLY A 47 -7.52 10.68 6.00
N PHE A 48 -7.43 10.69 4.67
CA PHE A 48 -6.17 10.80 3.94
C PHE A 48 -5.37 12.09 4.21
N GLU A 49 -6.05 13.23 4.39
CA GLU A 49 -5.35 14.51 4.63
C GLU A 49 -4.67 14.59 6.00
N MET A 50 -5.07 13.73 6.94
CA MET A 50 -4.47 13.66 8.27
C MET A 50 -3.21 12.79 8.30
N GLN A 51 -2.94 12.01 7.24
CA GLN A 51 -1.76 11.15 7.19
C GLN A 51 -0.50 11.97 6.86
N PRO A 52 0.64 11.70 7.53
CA PRO A 52 1.91 12.30 7.17
C PRO A 52 2.27 11.98 5.72
N LYS A 53 2.64 13.02 4.97
CA LYS A 53 2.98 12.91 3.54
C LYS A 53 4.46 12.70 3.28
N LYS A 54 5.28 12.81 4.32
CA LYS A 54 6.72 12.64 4.27
C LYS A 54 7.15 11.75 5.41
N TYR A 55 7.90 10.70 5.08
CA TYR A 55 8.56 9.84 6.06
C TYR A 55 10.03 9.72 5.70
N GLU A 56 10.88 9.75 6.74
CA GLU A 56 12.29 9.41 6.64
C GLU A 56 12.46 7.95 7.06
N SER A 57 13.16 7.19 6.23
CA SER A 57 13.43 5.76 6.43
C SER A 57 12.19 4.87 6.75
N PRO A 58 11.07 4.97 6.02
CA PRO A 58 9.90 4.15 6.33
C PRO A 58 10.06 2.69 5.89
N LYS A 59 9.48 1.80 6.70
CA LYS A 59 9.21 0.42 6.31
C LYS A 59 7.93 0.34 5.46
N ILE A 60 8.01 -0.37 4.34
CA ILE A 60 6.94 -0.52 3.35
C ILE A 60 6.42 -1.96 3.37
N ALA A 61 5.14 -2.14 3.67
CA ALA A 61 4.44 -3.41 3.51
C ALA A 61 3.80 -3.49 2.12
N LEU A 62 4.23 -4.47 1.32
CA LEU A 62 3.65 -4.78 0.02
C LEU A 62 2.66 -5.92 0.18
N LEU A 63 1.37 -5.64 -0.01
CA LEU A 63 0.29 -6.57 0.26
C LEU A 63 -0.52 -6.90 -0.99
N ASN A 64 -1.06 -8.11 -0.99
CA ASN A 64 -2.06 -8.57 -1.95
C ASN A 64 -3.28 -9.13 -1.19
N ILE A 65 -3.73 -8.40 -0.17
CA ILE A 65 -4.91 -8.73 0.65
C ILE A 65 -5.90 -7.58 0.61
N GLU A 66 -7.18 -7.92 0.65
CA GLU A 66 -8.26 -6.96 0.82
C GLU A 66 -8.43 -6.65 2.31
N LEU A 67 -8.44 -5.36 2.67
CA LEU A 67 -8.62 -4.88 4.03
C LEU A 67 -10.01 -4.25 4.17
N GLU A 68 -11.03 -4.99 3.76
CA GLU A 68 -12.43 -4.61 3.90
C GLU A 68 -13.16 -5.58 4.82
N LEU A 69 -14.22 -5.09 5.46
CA LEU A 69 -15.19 -5.93 6.14
C LEU A 69 -16.03 -6.64 5.06
N LYS A 70 -15.50 -7.75 4.56
CA LYS A 70 -16.27 -8.69 3.75
C LYS A 70 -16.44 -9.98 4.54
N ALA A 71 -17.67 -10.46 4.55
CA ALA A 71 -17.94 -11.87 4.80
C ALA A 71 -17.02 -12.66 3.86
N GLU A 72 -16.28 -13.63 4.41
CA GLU A 72 -15.37 -14.45 3.61
C GLU A 72 -16.10 -14.95 2.36
N LYS A 73 -15.44 -14.79 1.20
CA LYS A 73 -15.93 -15.27 -0.08
C LYS A 73 -15.86 -16.79 -0.09
N ASP A 74 -16.79 -17.44 0.57
CA ASP A 74 -17.28 -18.76 0.23
C ASP A 74 -18.60 -18.95 0.97
N ASN A 75 -19.55 -19.63 0.34
CA ASN A 75 -20.91 -19.87 0.83
C ASN A 75 -20.94 -20.64 2.17
N ALA A 76 -20.50 -20.01 3.25
CA ALA A 76 -20.66 -20.52 4.60
C ALA A 76 -22.10 -20.24 5.03
N GLU A 77 -22.96 -21.26 5.00
CA GLU A 77 -24.29 -21.19 5.62
C GLU A 77 -24.10 -21.03 7.13
N VAL A 78 -24.05 -19.79 7.61
CA VAL A 78 -24.07 -19.51 9.04
C VAL A 78 -25.50 -19.70 9.53
N ARG A 79 -25.78 -20.86 10.14
CA ARG A 79 -27.09 -21.14 10.76
C ARG A 79 -27.17 -20.43 12.11
N VAL A 80 -27.67 -19.21 12.08
CA VAL A 80 -27.96 -18.43 13.28
C VAL A 80 -29.29 -18.91 13.88
N GLN A 81 -29.27 -19.45 15.10
CA GLN A 81 -30.48 -19.87 15.80
C GLN A 81 -30.98 -18.83 16.81
N ASN A 82 -30.07 -18.00 17.36
CA ASN A 82 -30.38 -16.98 18.34
C ASN A 82 -29.83 -15.60 17.96
N VAL A 83 -30.48 -14.53 18.44
CA VAL A 83 -30.03 -13.13 18.25
C VAL A 83 -28.66 -12.89 18.88
N ALA A 84 -28.33 -13.58 19.99
CA ALA A 84 -27.02 -13.48 20.63
C ALA A 84 -25.88 -14.00 19.74
N ASP A 85 -26.14 -15.06 18.98
CA ASP A 85 -25.14 -15.64 18.07
C ASP A 85 -24.86 -14.70 16.89
N TYR A 86 -25.87 -13.95 16.44
CA TYR A 86 -25.70 -12.93 15.39
C TYR A 86 -24.72 -11.84 15.81
N GLN A 87 -24.86 -11.32 17.04
CA GLN A 87 -23.96 -10.29 17.55
C GLN A 87 -22.53 -10.84 17.69
N ALA A 88 -22.37 -12.07 18.17
CA ALA A 88 -21.07 -12.70 18.29
C ALA A 88 -20.35 -12.88 16.93
N ILE A 89 -21.10 -13.15 15.86
CA ILE A 89 -20.54 -13.23 14.50
C ILE A 89 -20.04 -11.87 14.03
N VAL A 90 -20.86 -10.82 14.19
CA VAL A 90 -20.48 -9.46 13.83
C VAL A 90 -19.22 -9.05 14.60
N ASP A 91 -19.20 -9.26 15.92
CA ASP A 91 -18.04 -8.92 16.76
C ASP A 91 -16.80 -9.73 16.35
N ALA A 92 -16.96 -11.00 15.96
CA ALA A 92 -15.88 -11.83 15.45
C ALA A 92 -15.29 -11.29 14.14
N GLU A 93 -16.13 -10.84 13.19
CA GLU A 93 -15.67 -10.22 11.94
C GLU A 93 -14.86 -8.95 12.20
N TRP A 94 -15.33 -8.10 13.11
CA TRP A 94 -14.59 -6.91 13.53
C TRP A 94 -13.25 -7.27 14.18
N ASN A 95 -13.23 -8.25 15.07
CA ASN A 95 -11.99 -8.70 15.73
C ASN A 95 -10.98 -9.26 14.73
N ILE A 96 -11.42 -10.01 13.70
CA ILE A 96 -10.54 -10.52 12.64
C ILE A 96 -9.93 -9.37 11.84
N LEU A 97 -10.72 -8.35 11.51
CA LEU A 97 -10.22 -7.17 10.80
C LEU A 97 -9.18 -6.43 11.66
N TYR A 98 -9.52 -6.11 12.92
CA TYR A 98 -8.61 -5.40 13.81
C TYR A 98 -7.34 -6.20 14.11
N ASP A 99 -7.39 -7.52 14.25
CA ASP A 99 -6.21 -8.36 14.44
C ASP A 99 -5.26 -8.30 13.23
N LYS A 100 -5.80 -8.31 12.00
CA LYS A 100 -4.99 -8.11 10.78
C LYS A 100 -4.33 -6.74 10.75
N LEU A 101 -5.07 -5.68 11.11
CA LEU A 101 -4.55 -4.32 11.15
C LEU A 101 -3.50 -4.13 12.25
N ASP A 102 -3.71 -4.73 13.41
CA ASP A 102 -2.79 -4.67 14.55
C ASP A 102 -1.47 -5.41 14.25
N LYS A 103 -1.53 -6.53 13.53
CA LYS A 103 -0.32 -7.22 13.03
C LYS A 103 0.49 -6.35 12.07
N LEU A 104 -0.18 -5.60 11.19
CA LEU A 104 0.47 -4.64 10.30
C LEU A 104 1.09 -3.46 11.07
N SER A 105 0.46 -3.02 12.15
CA SER A 105 1.02 -1.97 13.01
C SER A 105 2.22 -2.49 13.80
N LYS A 106 2.13 -3.71 14.36
CA LYS A 106 3.18 -4.36 15.14
C LYS A 106 4.42 -4.71 14.32
N SER A 107 4.29 -4.96 13.02
CA SER A 107 5.45 -5.15 12.13
C SER A 107 6.25 -3.87 11.94
N GLY A 108 5.74 -2.72 12.36
CA GLY A 108 6.43 -1.43 12.26
C GLY A 108 6.43 -0.85 10.85
N ALA A 109 5.61 -1.39 9.95
CA ALA A 109 5.39 -0.79 8.63
C ALA A 109 4.77 0.61 8.79
N LYS A 110 5.33 1.61 8.08
CA LYS A 110 4.78 2.97 8.04
C LYS A 110 3.99 3.24 6.76
N VAL A 111 4.30 2.51 5.69
CA VAL A 111 3.63 2.63 4.39
C VAL A 111 3.05 1.27 4.02
N ILE A 112 1.74 1.20 3.78
CA ILE A 112 1.03 -0.01 3.39
C ILE A 112 0.50 0.17 1.98
N LEU A 113 0.96 -0.68 1.07
CA LEU A 113 0.51 -0.71 -0.31
C LEU A 113 -0.21 -2.03 -0.56
N SER A 114 -1.47 -1.99 -0.98
CA SER A 114 -2.21 -3.18 -1.38
C SER A 114 -2.64 -3.12 -2.84
N LYS A 115 -2.53 -4.26 -3.53
CA LYS A 115 -3.16 -4.46 -4.85
C LYS A 115 -4.69 -4.39 -4.76
N LEU A 116 -5.25 -4.88 -3.66
CA LEU A 116 -6.69 -4.92 -3.43
C LEU A 116 -7.16 -3.65 -2.70
N PRO A 117 -8.49 -3.41 -2.65
CA PRO A 117 -9.04 -2.28 -1.91
C PRO A 117 -8.72 -2.35 -0.40
N ILE A 118 -8.60 -1.17 0.20
CA ILE A 118 -8.50 -0.98 1.65
C ILE A 118 -9.75 -0.22 2.06
N GLY A 119 -10.48 -0.71 3.06
CA GLY A 119 -11.74 -0.11 3.50
C GLY A 119 -11.55 1.18 4.30
N ASP A 120 -12.63 1.93 4.49
CA ASP A 120 -12.66 3.18 5.25
C ASP A 120 -12.18 3.01 6.70
N VAL A 121 -12.67 1.96 7.38
CA VAL A 121 -12.30 1.64 8.76
C VAL A 121 -10.79 1.40 8.89
N ALA A 122 -10.24 0.61 7.97
CA ALA A 122 -8.80 0.33 7.95
C ALA A 122 -8.00 1.62 7.71
N THR A 123 -8.47 2.49 6.82
CA THR A 123 -7.85 3.79 6.53
C THR A 123 -7.83 4.68 7.78
N GLN A 124 -8.92 4.75 8.53
CA GLN A 124 -9.00 5.48 9.80
C GLN A 124 -8.04 4.91 10.85
N TYR A 125 -8.02 3.58 11.00
CA TYR A 125 -7.12 2.91 11.95
C TYR A 125 -5.63 3.20 11.69
N PHE A 126 -5.24 3.29 10.41
CA PHE A 126 -3.89 3.66 10.01
C PHE A 126 -3.63 5.16 10.17
N ALA A 127 -4.62 6.02 9.91
CA ALA A 127 -4.50 7.46 10.14
C ALA A 127 -4.23 7.77 11.62
N ASP A 128 -4.93 7.10 12.56
CA ASP A 128 -4.72 7.24 14.00
C ASP A 128 -3.31 6.83 14.48
N ARG A 129 -2.56 6.09 13.66
CA ARG A 129 -1.22 5.55 13.95
C ARG A 129 -0.11 6.19 13.13
N ASP A 130 -0.41 7.26 12.42
CA ASP A 130 0.52 7.93 11.50
C ASP A 130 1.12 6.93 10.49
N MET A 131 0.25 6.13 9.88
CA MET A 131 0.59 5.16 8.85
C MET A 131 -0.09 5.53 7.54
N PHE A 132 0.68 5.50 6.46
CA PHE A 132 0.17 5.72 5.11
C PHE A 132 -0.41 4.43 4.54
N CYS A 133 -1.58 4.50 3.92
CA CYS A 133 -2.15 3.37 3.21
C CYS A 133 -2.64 3.74 1.81
N ALA A 134 -2.34 2.90 0.82
CA ALA A 134 -2.89 3.00 -0.53
C ALA A 134 -3.37 1.64 -1.02
N GLY A 135 -4.66 1.57 -1.40
CA GLY A 135 -5.27 0.41 -2.04
C GLY A 135 -5.31 0.56 -3.56
N ARG A 136 -5.65 -0.54 -4.26
CA ARG A 136 -5.76 -0.61 -5.73
C ARG A 136 -4.46 -0.23 -6.46
N VAL A 137 -3.31 -0.53 -5.86
CA VAL A 137 -2.01 -0.28 -6.51
C VAL A 137 -1.83 -1.25 -7.68
N PRO A 138 -1.44 -0.78 -8.88
CA PRO A 138 -1.16 -1.65 -10.00
C PRO A 138 -0.06 -2.67 -9.66
N GLU A 139 -0.22 -3.90 -10.13
CA GLU A 139 0.76 -4.97 -9.86
C GLU A 139 2.16 -4.65 -10.43
N GLU A 140 2.22 -3.90 -11.53
CA GLU A 140 3.48 -3.43 -12.10
C GLU A 140 4.25 -2.51 -11.14
N ASP A 141 3.55 -1.62 -10.44
CA ASP A 141 4.16 -0.67 -9.52
C ASP A 141 4.58 -1.37 -8.23
N LEU A 142 3.77 -2.32 -7.73
CA LEU A 142 4.15 -3.21 -6.62
C LEU A 142 5.44 -3.99 -6.92
N LYS A 143 5.59 -4.54 -8.13
CA LYS A 143 6.81 -5.25 -8.55
C LYS A 143 8.02 -4.33 -8.63
N ARG A 144 7.84 -3.08 -9.07
CA ARG A 144 8.91 -2.08 -9.06
C ARG A 144 9.34 -1.74 -7.64
N THR A 145 8.39 -1.48 -6.73
CA THR A 145 8.69 -1.21 -5.31
C THR A 145 9.39 -2.38 -4.65
N MET A 146 8.97 -3.62 -4.96
CA MET A 146 9.61 -4.84 -4.49
C MET A 146 11.10 -4.89 -4.88
N MET A 147 11.42 -4.60 -6.14
CA MET A 147 12.79 -4.63 -6.66
C MET A 147 13.64 -3.46 -6.18
N ALA A 148 13.05 -2.28 -6.00
CA ALA A 148 13.77 -1.08 -5.57
C ALA A 148 14.02 -1.03 -4.06
N CYS A 149 13.04 -1.47 -3.25
CA CYS A 149 13.10 -1.38 -1.79
C CYS A 149 13.48 -2.71 -1.11
N GLY A 150 13.68 -3.78 -1.87
CA GLY A 150 14.15 -5.07 -1.35
C GLY A 150 13.13 -5.88 -0.54
N GLY A 151 11.83 -5.58 -0.67
CA GLY A 151 10.76 -6.31 0.03
C GLY A 151 10.19 -7.49 -0.77
N SER A 152 9.13 -8.11 -0.26
CA SER A 152 8.34 -9.12 -0.99
C SER A 152 6.83 -8.88 -0.86
N ILE A 153 6.08 -9.23 -1.91
CA ILE A 153 4.62 -9.08 -1.90
C ILE A 153 4.01 -10.19 -1.06
N GLN A 154 3.30 -9.81 0.00
CA GLN A 154 2.67 -10.74 0.93
C GLN A 154 1.17 -10.88 0.68
N THR A 155 0.70 -12.12 0.70
CA THR A 155 -0.74 -12.47 0.60
C THR A 155 -1.37 -12.72 1.98
N SER A 156 -0.62 -12.54 3.07
CA SER A 156 -1.11 -12.74 4.43
C SER A 156 -0.58 -11.66 5.38
N ALA A 157 -1.42 -11.21 6.30
CA ALA A 157 -1.05 -10.27 7.36
C ALA A 157 -0.26 -10.94 8.51
N ASN A 158 -0.13 -12.28 8.51
CA ASN A 158 0.60 -13.00 9.56
C ASN A 158 2.11 -13.13 9.27
N ALA A 159 2.52 -13.04 8.01
CA ALA A 159 3.88 -13.32 7.57
C ALA A 159 4.70 -12.03 7.36
N LEU A 160 4.55 -11.06 8.26
CA LEU A 160 5.29 -9.79 8.20
C LEU A 160 6.52 -9.88 9.09
N THR A 161 7.61 -10.40 8.54
CA THR A 161 8.94 -10.29 9.13
C THR A 161 9.65 -9.04 8.60
N ASP A 162 10.64 -8.55 9.35
CA ASP A 162 11.42 -7.38 8.94
C ASP A 162 12.14 -7.59 7.61
N ASP A 163 12.55 -8.83 7.29
CA ASP A 163 13.20 -9.17 6.00
C ASP A 163 12.27 -9.08 4.79
N VAL A 164 10.97 -9.13 5.03
CA VAL A 164 9.93 -9.10 3.98
C VAL A 164 9.50 -7.67 3.68
N LEU A 165 9.66 -6.77 4.64
CA LEU A 165 9.31 -5.36 4.52
C LEU A 165 10.33 -4.65 3.63
N GLY A 166 9.84 -3.86 2.68
CA GLY A 166 10.71 -2.97 1.92
C GLY A 166 11.19 -1.83 2.81
N CYS A 167 12.38 -1.30 2.52
CA CYS A 167 12.87 -0.07 3.14
C CYS A 167 13.19 0.96 2.04
N CYS A 168 12.90 2.23 2.30
CA CYS A 168 13.38 3.33 1.47
C CYS A 168 13.91 4.46 2.35
N ASP A 169 14.79 5.31 1.81
CA ASP A 169 15.36 6.43 2.58
C ASP A 169 14.34 7.56 2.78
N LEU A 170 13.52 7.80 1.76
CA LEU A 170 12.54 8.87 1.76
C LEU A 170 11.26 8.37 1.10
N PHE A 171 10.13 8.65 1.75
CA PHE A 171 8.81 8.57 1.14
C PHE A 171 8.21 9.96 1.12
N GLU A 172 7.71 10.38 -0.05
CA GLU A 172 7.07 11.67 -0.24
C GLU A 172 5.85 11.51 -1.16
N GLU A 173 4.70 12.05 -0.73
CA GLU A 173 3.56 12.28 -1.60
C GLU A 173 3.59 13.73 -2.10
N ALA A 174 3.78 13.90 -3.42
CA ALA A 174 3.77 15.20 -4.07
C ALA A 174 2.61 15.29 -5.08
N GLN A 175 1.98 16.47 -5.15
CA GLN A 175 0.94 16.73 -6.15
C GLN A 175 1.56 17.31 -7.42
N ILE A 176 1.42 16.61 -8.54
CA ILE A 176 1.92 17.02 -9.86
C ILE A 176 0.72 17.12 -10.80
N GLY A 177 0.52 18.27 -11.46
CA GLY A 177 -0.53 18.44 -12.47
C GLY A 177 -1.98 18.21 -11.99
N GLY A 178 -2.22 18.26 -10.68
CA GLY A 178 -3.53 17.96 -10.08
C GLY A 178 -3.72 16.49 -9.69
N GLU A 179 -2.78 15.61 -10.08
CA GLU A 179 -2.72 14.22 -9.66
C GLU A 179 -1.72 14.07 -8.50
N ARG A 180 -1.94 13.09 -7.62
CA ARG A 180 -1.03 12.72 -6.53
C ARG A 180 -0.51 11.31 -6.76
#